data_AF-A0A9E6JT97-F1
#
_entry.id   AF-A0A9E6JT97-F1
#
_cell.length_a   1.000
_cell.length_b   1.000
_cell.length_c   1.000
_cell.angle_alpha   90.00
_cell.angle_beta   90.00
_cell.angle_gamma   90.00
#
_symmetry.space_group_name_H-M   'P 1'
#
loop_
_entity.id
_entity.type
_entity.pdbx_description
1 polymer ?
#
loop_
_entity_poly.entity_id
_entity_poly.type
_entity_poly.pdbx_seq_one_letter_code
_entity_poly.pdbx_strand_id
1 'polypeptide(L)'
;MKLSDFQKAISQGIPDELPSTKVYDTNLNHAPKRKDILNSDEKKLAIRNALRYFDKKHHAVLAPEFAKELKDYGRIYMYRFRPDYKIYARSINDFPNKCEQAAAIMLMLSNNLDYAVAQHPHELITYGGNGAVFQNWAQYLLTMKYLSEMTDEQTLAMYSGHPMGLFPSHKDAPRVVVTNGMMIPNYSKPDDWERFNALGVSQYGQMTAGSFMYIGPQGIVHGTTITLMNAARIIDKNNEGVSGKLFVTSGLGGMSGAQPKASVIAGVVGVIAEINPKAVQTRYSQGWVDEVYTNLDELIIRINKAKANKEAVSLAYQGNVVDLWEKFAEDGIQVDMGSDQTSLHNPFAGGYYPVGLSFEDSKKMMSEEPELFKQKVYESLRRQVAAINKLTSKDMYFFDYGNAFLLESGRAGADIMKPNGD
;
A
#
# COMPACT_ATOMS: atom_id res chain seq x y z
N MET A 1 4.71 -30.09 3.20
CA MET A 1 3.66 -30.53 4.15
C MET A 1 2.65 -31.38 3.39
N LYS A 2 2.17 -32.50 3.96
CA LYS A 2 1.11 -33.30 3.32
C LYS A 2 -0.21 -32.55 3.39
N LEU A 3 -1.12 -32.79 2.43
CA LEU A 3 -2.43 -32.11 2.39
C LEU A 3 -3.23 -32.34 3.69
N SER A 4 -3.22 -33.56 4.23
CA SER A 4 -3.90 -33.89 5.48
C SER A 4 -3.41 -33.08 6.68
N ASP A 5 -2.11 -32.77 6.73
CA ASP A 5 -1.51 -31.99 7.82
C ASP A 5 -1.90 -30.51 7.69
N PHE A 6 -1.95 -30.00 6.46
CA PHE A 6 -2.44 -28.65 6.17
C PHE A 6 -3.91 -28.49 6.57
N GLN A 7 -4.78 -29.42 6.18
CA GLN A 7 -6.21 -29.38 6.50
C GLN A 7 -6.44 -29.43 8.03
N LYS A 8 -5.66 -30.25 8.75
CA LYS A 8 -5.70 -30.27 10.23
C LYS A 8 -5.26 -28.93 10.82
N ALA A 9 -4.17 -28.34 10.33
CA ALA A 9 -3.68 -27.05 10.81
C ALA A 9 -4.70 -25.92 10.58
N ILE A 10 -5.41 -25.93 9.45
CA ILE A 10 -6.47 -24.96 9.13
C ILE A 10 -7.65 -25.08 10.11
N SER A 11 -8.07 -26.32 10.39
CA SER A 11 -9.25 -26.59 11.23
C SER A 11 -8.99 -26.45 12.73
N GLN A 12 -7.72 -26.39 13.14
CA GLN A 12 -7.32 -26.40 14.56
C GLN A 12 -7.74 -25.11 15.30
N GLY A 13 -7.58 -23.95 14.66
CA GLY A 13 -7.69 -22.66 15.33
C GLY A 13 -6.51 -22.41 16.27
N ILE A 14 -6.77 -21.89 17.48
CA ILE A 14 -5.72 -21.68 18.49
C ILE A 14 -5.28 -23.04 19.05
N PRO A 15 -3.99 -23.39 18.98
CA PRO A 15 -3.50 -24.66 19.52
C PRO A 15 -3.58 -24.68 21.05
N ASP A 16 -3.93 -25.83 21.61
CA ASP A 16 -4.03 -26.02 23.08
C ASP A 16 -2.67 -25.91 23.78
N GLU A 17 -1.59 -26.27 23.08
CA GLU A 17 -0.21 -26.17 23.55
C GLU A 17 0.51 -25.04 22.80
N LEU A 18 1.37 -24.30 23.51
CA LEU A 18 2.08 -23.18 22.92
C LEU A 18 3.06 -23.66 21.85
N PRO A 19 2.95 -23.18 20.59
CA PRO A 19 3.94 -23.48 19.57
C PRO A 19 5.26 -22.77 19.91
N SER A 20 6.37 -23.22 19.33
CA SER A 20 7.67 -22.58 19.53
C SER A 20 7.67 -21.12 19.06
N THR A 21 8.52 -20.30 19.68
CA THR A 21 8.76 -18.92 19.24
C THR A 21 9.30 -18.91 17.82
N LYS A 22 8.82 -17.97 16.99
CA LYS A 22 9.32 -17.82 15.62
C LYS A 22 10.56 -16.93 15.59
N VAL A 23 11.55 -17.32 14.79
CA VAL A 23 12.72 -16.49 14.50
C VAL A 23 12.31 -15.37 13.54
N TYR A 24 12.84 -14.18 13.77
CA TYR A 24 12.63 -13.02 12.89
C TYR A 24 13.44 -13.19 11.60
N ASP A 25 12.78 -13.11 10.45
CA ASP A 25 13.40 -13.36 9.14
C ASP A 25 13.88 -12.04 8.52
N THR A 26 15.18 -11.77 8.63
CA THR A 26 15.78 -10.53 8.12
C THR A 26 15.78 -10.42 6.59
N ASN A 27 15.49 -11.51 5.86
CA ASN A 27 15.45 -11.50 4.40
C ASN A 27 14.09 -11.03 3.86
N LEU A 28 13.06 -10.98 4.71
CA LEU A 28 11.73 -10.52 4.32
C LEU A 28 11.55 -9.02 4.61
N ASN A 29 10.70 -8.40 3.80
CA ASN A 29 10.30 -7.03 4.01
C ASN A 29 9.30 -6.94 5.17
N HIS A 30 9.73 -6.41 6.30
CA HIS A 30 8.92 -6.27 7.50
C HIS A 30 8.31 -4.87 7.64
N ALA A 31 7.16 -4.79 8.29
CA ALA A 31 6.53 -3.49 8.56
C ALA A 31 7.41 -2.64 9.48
N PRO A 32 7.49 -1.32 9.27
CA PRO A 32 8.23 -0.44 10.16
C PRO A 32 7.60 -0.42 11.55
N LYS A 33 8.42 -0.12 12.56
CA LYS A 33 7.94 0.10 13.94
C LYS A 33 6.85 1.17 13.95
N ARG A 34 5.73 0.88 14.61
CA ARG A 34 4.60 1.80 14.74
C ARG A 34 4.81 2.79 15.89
N LYS A 35 4.11 3.92 15.81
CA LYS A 35 4.15 5.01 16.80
C LYS A 35 3.77 4.46 18.18
N ASP A 36 4.60 4.75 19.19
CA ASP A 36 4.29 4.44 20.59
C ASP A 36 3.34 5.50 21.15
N ILE A 37 2.05 5.30 20.95
CA ILE A 37 0.99 6.27 21.30
C ILE A 37 0.23 5.93 22.58
N LEU A 38 0.39 4.71 23.09
CA LEU A 38 -0.38 4.22 24.24
C LEU A 38 0.26 4.69 25.56
N ASN A 39 -0.58 5.15 26.48
CA ASN A 39 -0.17 5.37 27.86
C ASN A 39 -0.02 4.03 28.62
N SER A 40 0.46 4.07 29.88
CA SER A 40 0.73 2.86 30.66
C SER A 40 -0.50 1.98 30.89
N ASP A 41 -1.68 2.56 31.09
CA ASP A 41 -2.91 1.79 31.33
C ASP A 41 -3.49 1.23 30.03
N GLU A 42 -3.36 1.97 28.93
CA GLU A 42 -3.66 1.50 27.59
C GLU A 42 -2.74 0.36 27.16
N LYS A 43 -1.45 0.40 27.49
CA LYS A 43 -0.52 -0.73 27.25
C LYS A 43 -0.96 -1.99 28.01
N LYS A 44 -1.35 -1.85 29.29
CA LYS A 44 -1.95 -2.97 30.05
C LYS A 44 -3.24 -3.46 29.42
N LEU A 45 -4.07 -2.55 28.90
CA LEU A 45 -5.31 -2.91 28.20
C LEU A 45 -5.02 -3.63 26.88
N ALA A 46 -4.06 -3.19 26.08
CA ALA A 46 -3.64 -3.87 24.84
C ALA A 46 -3.20 -5.31 25.11
N ILE A 47 -2.40 -5.53 26.16
CA ILE A 47 -1.97 -6.88 26.55
C ILE A 47 -3.17 -7.72 27.00
N ARG A 48 -4.05 -7.19 27.86
CA ARG A 48 -5.30 -7.87 28.26
C ARG A 48 -6.16 -8.21 27.05
N ASN A 49 -6.24 -7.28 26.09
CA ASN A 49 -7.01 -7.42 24.87
C ASN A 49 -6.49 -8.55 23.99
N ALA A 50 -5.17 -8.67 23.86
CA ALA A 50 -4.49 -9.75 23.16
C ALA A 50 -4.68 -11.11 23.87
N LEU A 51 -4.62 -11.14 25.20
CA LEU A 51 -4.77 -12.37 25.98
C LEU A 51 -6.17 -12.99 25.93
N ARG A 52 -7.20 -12.26 25.48
CA ARG A 52 -8.57 -12.78 25.34
C ARG A 52 -8.68 -13.97 24.38
N TYR A 53 -7.76 -14.11 23.43
CA TYR A 53 -7.74 -15.21 22.46
C TYR A 53 -7.18 -16.52 23.03
N PHE A 54 -6.60 -16.51 24.23
CA PHE A 54 -5.84 -17.64 24.75
C PHE A 54 -6.35 -18.08 26.12
N ASP A 55 -6.22 -19.38 26.38
CA ASP A 55 -6.51 -19.94 27.70
C ASP A 55 -5.63 -19.28 28.78
N LYS A 56 -6.22 -19.07 29.96
CA LYS A 56 -5.56 -18.46 31.12
C LYS A 56 -4.26 -19.18 31.52
N LYS A 57 -4.15 -20.49 31.29
CA LYS A 57 -2.93 -21.28 31.58
C LYS A 57 -1.69 -20.72 30.84
N HIS A 58 -1.90 -20.08 29.70
CA HIS A 58 -0.83 -19.52 28.87
C HIS A 58 -0.50 -18.06 29.18
N HIS A 59 -1.32 -17.37 29.97
CA HIS A 59 -1.19 -15.91 30.16
C HIS A 59 0.13 -15.51 30.82
N ALA A 60 0.67 -16.31 31.73
CA ALA A 60 1.95 -16.03 32.39
C ALA A 60 3.13 -15.99 31.40
N VAL A 61 3.07 -16.76 30.31
CA VAL A 61 4.08 -16.78 29.24
C VAL A 61 3.79 -15.71 28.19
N LEU A 62 2.54 -15.60 27.76
CA LEU A 62 2.16 -14.72 26.65
C LEU A 62 2.13 -13.23 27.02
N ALA A 63 1.80 -12.88 28.27
CA ALA A 63 1.75 -11.48 28.70
C ALA A 63 3.09 -10.74 28.52
N PRO A 64 4.24 -11.25 29.03
CA PRO A 64 5.53 -10.60 28.80
C PRO A 64 5.97 -10.63 27.32
N GLU A 65 5.61 -11.67 26.58
CA GLU A 65 5.88 -11.76 25.14
C GLU A 65 5.14 -10.68 24.34
N PHE A 66 3.85 -10.51 24.58
CA PHE A 66 3.04 -9.48 23.93
C PHE A 66 3.45 -8.07 24.38
N ALA A 67 3.84 -7.89 25.64
CA ALA A 67 4.42 -6.63 26.10
C ALA A 67 5.72 -6.29 25.33
N LYS A 68 6.56 -7.29 25.06
CA LYS A 68 7.78 -7.14 24.27
C LYS A 68 7.47 -6.80 22.82
N GLU A 69 6.53 -7.50 22.17
CA GLU A 69 6.11 -7.16 20.80
C GLU A 69 5.58 -5.73 20.72
N LEU A 70 4.73 -5.32 21.66
CA LEU A 70 4.20 -3.96 21.70
C LEU A 70 5.31 -2.91 21.82
N LYS A 71 6.34 -3.17 22.63
CA LYS A 71 7.51 -2.28 22.77
C LYS A 71 8.36 -2.21 21.51
N ASP A 72 8.63 -3.37 20.91
CA ASP A 72 9.58 -3.49 19.80
C ASP A 72 8.97 -3.00 18.49
N TYR A 73 7.69 -3.31 18.25
CA TYR A 73 7.02 -3.08 16.98
C TYR A 73 5.89 -2.05 17.04
N GLY A 74 5.46 -1.65 18.24
CA GLY A 74 4.27 -0.80 18.44
C GLY A 74 2.95 -1.55 18.21
N ARG A 75 3.01 -2.89 18.06
CA ARG A 75 1.88 -3.80 17.79
C ARG A 75 2.12 -5.16 18.41
N ILE A 76 1.03 -5.90 18.64
CA ILE A 76 1.04 -7.28 19.12
C ILE A 76 0.55 -8.15 17.95
N TYR A 77 1.48 -8.67 17.16
CA TYR A 77 1.18 -9.52 16.00
C TYR A 77 0.97 -10.99 16.39
N MET A 78 1.46 -11.38 17.58
CA MET A 78 1.43 -12.74 18.10
C MET A 78 2.24 -13.69 17.21
N TYR A 79 3.49 -13.33 16.89
CA TYR A 79 4.30 -14.04 15.88
C TYR A 79 4.45 -15.54 16.16
N ARG A 80 4.46 -15.94 17.43
CA ARG A 80 4.44 -17.34 17.88
C ARG A 80 3.38 -18.17 17.16
N PHE A 81 2.22 -17.61 16.86
CA PHE A 81 1.08 -18.30 16.28
C PHE A 81 1.02 -18.25 14.75
N ARG A 82 2.02 -17.67 14.08
CA ARG A 82 2.15 -17.76 12.62
C ARG A 82 2.28 -19.24 12.21
N PRO A 83 1.46 -19.73 11.26
CA PRO A 83 1.53 -21.12 10.82
C PRO A 83 2.85 -21.44 10.12
N ASP A 84 3.28 -22.71 10.21
CA ASP A 84 4.51 -23.20 9.56
C ASP A 84 4.31 -23.63 8.10
N TYR A 85 3.06 -23.75 7.64
CA TYR A 85 2.81 -23.99 6.22
C TYR A 85 3.01 -22.73 5.39
N LYS A 86 3.47 -22.91 4.15
CA LYS A 86 3.49 -21.82 3.17
C LYS A 86 2.05 -21.38 2.88
N ILE A 87 1.78 -20.10 3.11
CA ILE A 87 0.51 -19.45 2.78
C ILE A 87 0.58 -19.01 1.32
N TYR A 88 -0.34 -19.52 0.51
CA TYR A 88 -0.56 -19.14 -0.89
C TYR A 88 -1.95 -19.62 -1.33
N ALA A 89 -2.46 -19.10 -2.44
CA ALA A 89 -3.71 -19.59 -3.03
C ALA A 89 -3.53 -21.02 -3.58
N ARG A 90 -4.22 -21.98 -2.96
CA ARG A 90 -4.21 -23.40 -3.36
C ARG A 90 -5.45 -23.74 -4.21
N SER A 91 -5.54 -24.98 -4.67
CA SER A 91 -6.81 -25.49 -5.21
C SER A 91 -7.91 -25.32 -4.15
N ILE A 92 -9.12 -24.95 -4.55
CA ILE A 92 -10.26 -24.82 -3.62
C ILE A 92 -10.50 -26.11 -2.84
N ASN A 93 -10.25 -27.26 -3.48
CA ASN A 93 -10.40 -28.60 -2.89
C ASN A 93 -9.35 -28.95 -1.83
N ASP A 94 -8.26 -28.17 -1.74
CA ASP A 94 -7.23 -28.40 -0.72
C ASP A 94 -7.66 -27.86 0.65
N PHE A 95 -8.59 -26.90 0.67
CA PHE A 95 -9.08 -26.30 1.91
C PHE A 95 -10.18 -27.18 2.54
N PRO A 96 -10.07 -27.52 3.84
CA PRO A 96 -11.11 -28.28 4.53
C PRO A 96 -12.36 -27.43 4.66
N ASN A 97 -13.52 -27.92 4.24
CA ASN A 97 -14.75 -27.12 4.27
C ASN A 97 -16.00 -28.00 4.39
N LYS A 98 -17.07 -27.44 4.97
CA LYS A 98 -18.45 -27.96 4.81
C LYS A 98 -19.27 -27.11 3.82
N CYS A 99 -18.75 -25.95 3.43
CA CYS A 99 -19.34 -25.02 2.49
C CYS A 99 -18.27 -24.57 1.49
N GLU A 100 -18.48 -24.84 0.20
CA GLU A 100 -17.51 -24.53 -0.85
C GLU A 100 -17.20 -23.02 -0.94
N GLN A 101 -18.19 -22.16 -0.70
CA GLN A 101 -17.99 -20.71 -0.67
C GLN A 101 -16.99 -20.30 0.43
N ALA A 102 -16.98 -20.98 1.58
CA ALA A 102 -16.00 -20.72 2.63
C ALA A 102 -14.59 -21.16 2.22
N ALA A 103 -14.46 -22.23 1.44
CA ALA A 103 -13.18 -22.64 0.83
C ALA A 103 -12.65 -21.58 -0.15
N ALA A 104 -13.52 -21.00 -0.98
CA ALA A 104 -13.14 -19.90 -1.87
C ALA A 104 -12.63 -18.67 -1.08
N ILE A 105 -13.25 -18.35 0.06
CA ILE A 105 -12.79 -17.26 0.93
C ILE A 105 -11.42 -17.57 1.53
N MET A 106 -11.18 -18.80 2.02
CA MET A 106 -9.87 -19.21 2.51
C MET A 106 -8.78 -19.15 1.43
N LEU A 107 -9.12 -19.49 0.18
CA LEU A 107 -8.22 -19.33 -0.96
C LEU A 107 -7.84 -17.87 -1.16
N MET A 108 -8.83 -16.97 -1.24
CA MET A 108 -8.58 -15.55 -1.47
C MET A 108 -7.85 -14.86 -0.30
N LEU A 109 -8.19 -15.23 0.93
CA LEU A 109 -7.48 -14.81 2.13
C LEU A 109 -6.01 -15.27 2.09
N SER A 110 -5.76 -16.51 1.69
CA SER A 110 -4.39 -17.03 1.53
C SER A 110 -3.63 -16.30 0.41
N ASN A 111 -4.31 -15.86 -0.64
CA ASN A 111 -3.70 -15.01 -1.69
C ASN A 111 -3.23 -13.67 -1.13
N ASN A 112 -4.05 -13.00 -0.30
CA ASN A 112 -3.70 -11.72 0.32
C ASN A 112 -2.49 -11.79 1.25
N LEU A 113 -2.16 -12.98 1.77
CA LEU A 113 -1.03 -13.24 2.66
C LEU A 113 0.11 -14.04 2.00
N ASP A 114 0.01 -14.32 0.69
CA ASP A 114 1.09 -14.93 -0.06
C ASP A 114 2.30 -13.99 -0.05
N TYR A 115 3.49 -14.55 0.12
CA TYR A 115 4.75 -13.79 0.18
C TYR A 115 5.08 -13.15 -1.18
N ALA A 116 4.52 -13.69 -2.27
CA ALA A 116 4.62 -13.10 -3.60
C ALA A 116 3.66 -11.90 -3.80
N VAL A 117 2.68 -11.71 -2.91
CA VAL A 117 1.59 -10.74 -3.07
C VAL A 117 1.63 -9.67 -1.97
N ALA A 118 1.76 -10.09 -0.72
CA ALA A 118 1.71 -9.24 0.46
C ALA A 118 2.99 -8.41 0.64
N GLN A 119 2.83 -7.15 1.01
CA GLN A 119 3.94 -6.24 1.26
C GLN A 119 4.74 -6.61 2.53
N HIS A 120 4.04 -6.99 3.60
CA HIS A 120 4.62 -7.44 4.88
C HIS A 120 3.86 -8.69 5.37
N PRO A 121 4.14 -9.89 4.81
CA PRO A 121 3.33 -11.08 5.05
C PRO A 121 3.33 -11.52 6.52
N HIS A 122 4.44 -11.34 7.25
CA HIS A 122 4.53 -11.71 8.67
C HIS A 122 3.71 -10.80 9.60
N GLU A 123 3.46 -9.55 9.18
CA GLU A 123 2.63 -8.58 9.90
C GLU A 123 1.20 -8.51 9.34
N LEU A 124 0.83 -9.49 8.50
CA LEU A 124 -0.51 -9.63 7.91
C LEU A 124 -0.94 -8.42 7.05
N ILE A 125 0.02 -7.67 6.51
CA ILE A 125 -0.23 -6.47 5.68
C ILE A 125 -0.04 -6.80 4.21
N THR A 126 -1.10 -6.61 3.43
CA THR A 126 -1.10 -6.90 1.99
C THR A 126 -0.51 -5.74 1.18
N TYR A 127 -0.94 -4.49 1.41
CA TYR A 127 -0.42 -3.31 0.70
C TYR A 127 -0.72 -1.99 1.42
N GLY A 128 -0.21 -0.88 0.87
CA GLY A 128 -0.44 0.46 1.41
C GLY A 128 0.32 0.73 2.71
N GLY A 129 1.32 -0.08 3.05
CA GLY A 129 2.15 0.05 4.25
C GLY A 129 1.48 -0.40 5.55
N ASN A 130 0.15 -0.36 5.65
CA ASN A 130 -0.62 -0.75 6.84
C ASN A 130 -1.99 -1.38 6.52
N GLY A 131 -2.33 -1.62 5.25
CA GLY A 131 -3.55 -2.30 4.83
C GLY A 131 -3.49 -3.79 5.18
N ALA A 132 -4.12 -4.15 6.30
CA ALA A 132 -4.00 -5.47 6.92
C ALA A 132 -5.19 -6.38 6.63
N VAL A 133 -4.89 -7.67 6.56
CA VAL A 133 -5.89 -8.76 6.52
C VAL A 133 -6.44 -8.97 7.94
N PHE A 134 -5.55 -9.05 8.93
CA PHE A 134 -5.86 -9.24 10.34
C PHE A 134 -4.90 -8.40 11.21
N GLN A 135 -5.28 -8.14 12.46
CA GLN A 135 -4.42 -7.44 13.41
C GLN A 135 -3.30 -8.34 13.94
N ASN A 136 -3.56 -9.65 14.03
CA ASN A 136 -2.66 -10.63 14.63
C ASN A 136 -2.95 -12.05 14.13
N TRP A 137 -2.02 -12.96 14.40
CA TRP A 137 -2.10 -14.35 13.96
C TRP A 137 -3.19 -15.18 14.65
N ALA A 138 -3.65 -14.81 15.86
CA ALA A 138 -4.78 -15.49 16.49
C ALA A 138 -6.08 -15.29 15.71
N GLN A 139 -6.31 -14.08 15.20
CA GLN A 139 -7.46 -13.76 14.35
C GLN A 139 -7.43 -14.55 13.03
N TYR A 140 -6.25 -14.70 12.42
CA TYR A 140 -6.06 -15.57 11.25
C TYR A 140 -6.47 -17.01 11.57
N LEU A 141 -5.89 -17.61 12.61
CA LEU A 141 -6.15 -19.01 12.98
C LEU A 141 -7.63 -19.29 13.26
N LEU A 142 -8.28 -18.41 14.04
CA LEU A 142 -9.70 -18.54 14.35
C LEU A 142 -10.59 -18.38 13.10
N THR A 143 -10.26 -17.42 12.23
CA THR A 143 -11.00 -17.22 10.98
C THR A 143 -10.90 -18.43 10.07
N MET A 144 -9.70 -18.98 9.89
CA MET A 144 -9.48 -20.19 9.10
C MET A 144 -10.24 -21.39 9.68
N LYS A 145 -10.24 -21.55 11.01
CA LYS A 145 -11.05 -22.57 11.70
C LYS A 145 -12.54 -22.39 11.41
N TYR A 146 -13.10 -21.20 11.65
CA TYR A 146 -14.53 -20.96 11.44
C TYR A 146 -14.95 -21.18 9.99
N LEU A 147 -14.16 -20.72 9.01
CA LEU A 147 -14.42 -20.97 7.60
C LEU A 147 -14.37 -22.47 7.25
N SER A 148 -13.52 -23.25 7.91
CA SER A 148 -13.44 -24.69 7.65
C SER A 148 -14.64 -25.48 8.15
N GLU A 149 -15.31 -25.02 9.22
CA GLU A 149 -16.38 -25.78 9.90
C GLU A 149 -17.79 -25.23 9.68
N MET A 150 -17.92 -24.01 9.15
CA MET A 150 -19.21 -23.34 8.92
C MET A 150 -20.03 -24.04 7.83
N THR A 151 -21.36 -23.97 7.97
CA THR A 151 -22.31 -24.45 6.96
C THR A 151 -22.75 -23.33 6.01
N ASP A 152 -23.52 -23.68 4.99
CA ASP A 152 -24.20 -22.75 4.09
C ASP A 152 -25.33 -21.95 4.78
N GLU A 153 -25.68 -22.28 6.03
CA GLU A 153 -26.72 -21.57 6.82
C GLU A 153 -26.11 -20.68 7.90
N GLN A 154 -24.82 -20.38 7.82
CA GLN A 154 -24.12 -19.51 8.78
C GLN A 154 -23.44 -18.33 8.08
N THR A 155 -23.26 -17.25 8.84
CA THR A 155 -22.45 -16.09 8.49
C THR A 155 -21.41 -15.83 9.57
N LEU A 156 -20.14 -15.70 9.18
CA LEU A 156 -19.06 -15.25 10.04
C LEU A 156 -19.05 -13.72 10.11
N ALA A 157 -19.22 -13.17 11.31
CA ALA A 157 -19.14 -11.73 11.54
C ALA A 157 -17.70 -11.32 11.89
N MET A 158 -17.11 -10.44 11.08
CA MET A 158 -15.74 -9.96 11.24
C MET A 158 -15.71 -8.49 11.69
N TYR A 159 -15.10 -8.25 12.86
CA TYR A 159 -14.98 -6.95 13.52
C TYR A 159 -13.54 -6.45 13.42
N SER A 160 -13.22 -5.73 12.34
CA SER A 160 -11.88 -5.23 12.05
C SER A 160 -10.79 -6.30 12.19
N GLY A 161 -11.01 -7.46 11.59
CA GLY A 161 -10.13 -8.62 11.69
C GLY A 161 -10.48 -9.59 12.82
N HIS A 162 -11.14 -9.16 13.91
CA HIS A 162 -11.60 -10.09 14.94
C HIS A 162 -12.76 -10.96 14.44
N PRO A 163 -12.63 -12.30 14.41
CA PRO A 163 -13.76 -13.17 14.10
C PRO A 163 -14.67 -13.29 15.33
N MET A 164 -15.77 -12.54 15.33
CA MET A 164 -16.72 -12.51 16.45
C MET A 164 -17.39 -13.88 16.65
N GLY A 165 -17.66 -14.58 15.55
CA GLY A 165 -18.21 -15.93 15.55
C GLY A 165 -19.13 -16.21 14.37
N LEU A 166 -19.58 -17.47 14.31
CA LEU A 166 -20.56 -17.94 13.34
C LEU A 166 -21.97 -17.74 13.90
N PHE A 167 -22.82 -17.06 13.14
CA PHE A 167 -24.22 -16.80 13.49
C PHE A 167 -25.15 -17.48 12.49
N PRO A 168 -26.31 -18.01 12.92
CA PRO A 168 -27.32 -18.55 12.00
C PRO A 168 -27.77 -17.50 10.97
N SER A 169 -27.98 -17.94 9.74
CA SER A 169 -28.39 -17.15 8.58
C SER A 169 -29.17 -18.05 7.60
N HIS A 170 -29.02 -17.86 6.29
CA HIS A 170 -29.61 -18.70 5.25
C HIS A 170 -28.66 -18.85 4.05
N LYS A 171 -28.95 -19.79 3.14
CA LYS A 171 -28.07 -20.18 2.03
C LYS A 171 -27.68 -19.03 1.10
N ASP A 172 -28.58 -18.09 0.87
CA ASP A 172 -28.33 -16.92 0.03
C ASP A 172 -27.65 -15.74 0.76
N ALA A 173 -27.44 -15.85 2.08
CA ALA A 173 -26.75 -14.81 2.85
C ALA A 173 -25.23 -14.81 2.54
N PRO A 174 -24.52 -13.70 2.77
CA PRO A 174 -23.07 -13.70 2.73
C PRO A 174 -22.47 -14.67 3.76
N ARG A 175 -21.48 -15.47 3.35
CA ARG A 175 -20.75 -16.34 4.30
C ARG A 175 -19.92 -15.56 5.30
N VAL A 176 -19.46 -14.36 4.92
CA VAL A 176 -18.69 -13.47 5.77
C VAL A 176 -19.18 -12.03 5.59
N VAL A 177 -19.41 -11.34 6.70
CA VAL A 177 -19.64 -9.88 6.72
C VAL A 177 -18.43 -9.23 7.39
N VAL A 178 -17.74 -8.35 6.67
CA VAL A 178 -16.51 -7.72 7.13
C VAL A 178 -16.68 -6.23 7.34
N THR A 179 -16.29 -5.76 8.53
CA THR A 179 -16.06 -4.34 8.82
C THR A 179 -14.59 -4.15 9.12
N ASN A 180 -13.98 -3.06 8.64
CA ASN A 180 -12.59 -2.71 8.94
C ASN A 180 -12.50 -1.22 9.22
N GLY A 181 -12.00 -0.83 10.38
CA GLY A 181 -11.74 0.57 10.70
C GLY A 181 -13.00 1.42 10.86
N MET A 182 -14.15 0.80 11.14
CA MET A 182 -15.39 1.53 11.40
C MET A 182 -15.28 2.25 12.75
N MET A 183 -15.41 3.58 12.71
CA MET A 183 -15.20 4.46 13.86
C MET A 183 -16.37 5.42 14.03
N ILE A 184 -16.63 5.83 15.27
CA ILE A 184 -17.47 7.01 15.52
C ILE A 184 -16.75 8.22 14.91
N PRO A 185 -17.39 9.06 14.07
CA PRO A 185 -16.69 10.07 13.27
C PRO A 185 -15.75 10.99 14.04
N ASN A 186 -16.14 11.42 15.25
CA ASN A 186 -15.33 12.30 16.10
C ASN A 186 -14.02 11.66 16.61
N TYR A 187 -13.87 10.34 16.48
CA TYR A 187 -12.73 9.55 16.92
C TYR A 187 -12.07 8.80 15.74
N SER A 188 -12.15 9.37 14.53
CA SER A 188 -11.61 8.78 13.31
C SER A 188 -10.37 9.52 12.78
N LYS A 189 -9.64 10.25 13.64
CA LYS A 189 -8.39 10.91 13.24
C LYS A 189 -7.24 9.88 13.15
N PRO A 190 -6.14 10.19 12.45
CA PRO A 190 -5.01 9.27 12.31
C PRO A 190 -4.48 8.73 13.65
N ASP A 191 -4.32 9.59 14.65
CA ASP A 191 -3.84 9.19 15.99
C ASP A 191 -4.88 8.36 16.78
N ASP A 192 -6.18 8.57 16.55
CA ASP A 192 -7.21 7.73 17.15
C ASP A 192 -7.12 6.31 16.57
N TRP A 193 -6.99 6.21 15.24
CA TRP A 193 -6.83 4.93 14.57
C TRP A 193 -5.55 4.20 15.01
N GLU A 194 -4.40 4.88 15.08
CA GLU A 194 -3.14 4.32 15.55
C GLU A 194 -3.27 3.74 16.97
N ARG A 195 -3.94 4.47 17.87
CA ARG A 195 -4.24 4.04 19.24
C ARG A 195 -5.14 2.79 19.26
N PHE A 196 -6.26 2.81 18.54
CA PHE A 196 -7.21 1.69 18.54
C PHE A 196 -6.66 0.43 17.88
N ASN A 197 -5.78 0.58 16.90
CA ASN A 197 -5.07 -0.54 16.30
C ASN A 197 -4.05 -1.16 17.29
N ALA A 198 -3.25 -0.33 17.98
CA ALA A 198 -2.34 -0.81 19.02
C ALA A 198 -3.08 -1.48 20.21
N LEU A 199 -4.29 -1.02 20.53
CA LEU A 199 -5.16 -1.63 21.54
C LEU A 199 -5.76 -2.98 21.12
N GLY A 200 -5.67 -3.35 19.84
CA GLY A 200 -6.25 -4.59 19.33
C GLY A 200 -7.77 -4.53 19.13
N VAL A 201 -8.33 -3.34 18.86
CA VAL A 201 -9.80 -3.13 18.71
C VAL A 201 -10.21 -2.61 17.34
N SER A 202 -9.26 -2.27 16.46
CA SER A 202 -9.54 -1.81 15.10
C SER A 202 -8.36 -2.09 14.17
N GLN A 203 -8.57 -2.05 12.86
CA GLN A 203 -7.50 -2.16 11.87
C GLN A 203 -7.81 -1.33 10.64
N TYR A 204 -6.80 -1.02 9.83
CA TYR A 204 -7.01 -0.46 8.50
C TYR A 204 -6.99 -1.59 7.47
N GLY A 205 -8.13 -1.86 6.84
CA GLY A 205 -8.25 -2.91 5.83
C GLY A 205 -7.93 -2.47 4.40
N GLN A 206 -7.59 -1.19 4.18
CA GLN A 206 -7.60 -0.58 2.85
C GLN A 206 -8.95 -0.91 2.15
N MET A 207 -8.94 -1.19 0.85
CA MET A 207 -10.08 -1.67 0.09
C MET A 207 -10.08 -3.20 0.03
N THR A 208 -9.01 -3.79 -0.54
CA THR A 208 -8.98 -5.23 -0.87
C THR A 208 -8.14 -6.07 0.07
N ALA A 209 -7.37 -5.45 0.98
CA ALA A 209 -6.54 -6.17 1.94
C ALA A 209 -7.41 -6.84 3.02
N GLY A 210 -8.23 -6.05 3.70
CA GLY A 210 -9.14 -6.51 4.75
C GLY A 210 -10.42 -7.15 4.24
N SER A 211 -10.69 -7.11 2.92
CA SER A 211 -11.84 -7.78 2.29
C SER A 211 -11.46 -9.06 1.54
N PHE A 212 -10.20 -9.49 1.63
CA PHE A 212 -9.72 -10.76 1.08
C PHE A 212 -9.87 -10.87 -0.44
N MET A 213 -9.50 -9.84 -1.21
CA MET A 213 -9.65 -9.89 -2.68
C MET A 213 -8.56 -9.12 -3.45
N TYR A 214 -7.39 -8.94 -2.86
CA TYR A 214 -6.27 -8.31 -3.56
C TYR A 214 -5.59 -9.32 -4.49
N ILE A 215 -5.37 -8.93 -5.75
CA ILE A 215 -4.88 -9.82 -6.82
C ILE A 215 -3.53 -9.37 -7.38
N GLY A 216 -2.74 -8.71 -6.54
CA GLY A 216 -1.50 -8.08 -6.96
C GLY A 216 -1.74 -6.80 -7.76
N PRO A 217 -0.71 -6.31 -8.45
CA PRO A 217 -0.70 -4.93 -8.95
C PRO A 217 -1.39 -4.78 -10.32
N GLN A 218 -1.92 -5.86 -10.91
CA GLN A 218 -2.62 -5.83 -12.21
C GLN A 218 -3.83 -4.89 -12.23
N GLY A 219 -4.57 -4.80 -11.11
CA GLY A 219 -5.72 -3.90 -11.00
C GLY A 219 -5.32 -2.44 -11.15
N ILE A 220 -4.16 -2.06 -10.62
CA ILE A 220 -3.63 -0.71 -10.76
C ILE A 220 -3.09 -0.46 -12.16
N VAL A 221 -2.41 -1.44 -12.78
CA VAL A 221 -1.97 -1.32 -14.19
C VAL A 221 -3.17 -1.01 -15.09
N HIS A 222 -4.25 -1.80 -14.98
CA HIS A 222 -5.47 -1.55 -15.76
C HIS A 222 -6.09 -0.19 -15.44
N GLY A 223 -6.27 0.14 -14.16
CA GLY A 223 -6.83 1.43 -13.74
C GLY A 223 -6.05 2.62 -14.31
N THR A 224 -4.72 2.58 -14.22
CA THR A 224 -3.86 3.63 -14.75
C THR A 224 -3.88 3.70 -16.26
N THR A 225 -3.90 2.56 -16.97
CA THR A 225 -4.07 2.55 -18.42
C THR A 225 -5.35 3.27 -18.82
N ILE A 226 -6.48 2.98 -18.16
CA ILE A 226 -7.76 3.65 -18.45
C ILE A 226 -7.69 5.15 -18.15
N THR A 227 -7.05 5.55 -17.04
CA THR A 227 -6.84 6.98 -16.73
C THR A 227 -6.06 7.68 -17.83
N LEU A 228 -4.93 7.11 -18.27
CA LEU A 228 -4.11 7.69 -19.33
C LEU A 228 -4.84 7.74 -20.68
N MET A 229 -5.58 6.70 -21.03
CA MET A 229 -6.39 6.69 -22.24
C MET A 229 -7.50 7.75 -22.20
N ASN A 230 -8.11 8.02 -21.04
CA ASN A 230 -9.10 9.09 -20.89
C ASN A 230 -8.45 10.48 -20.95
N ALA A 231 -7.34 10.69 -20.24
CA ALA A 231 -6.59 11.94 -20.31
C ALA A 231 -6.16 12.24 -21.76
N ALA A 232 -5.68 11.22 -22.47
CA ALA A 232 -5.32 11.33 -23.87
C ALA A 232 -6.51 11.70 -24.77
N ARG A 233 -7.70 11.12 -24.56
CA ARG A 233 -8.93 11.51 -25.27
C ARG A 233 -9.36 12.95 -25.01
N ILE A 234 -9.17 13.45 -23.78
CA ILE A 234 -9.50 14.84 -23.42
C ILE A 234 -8.65 15.84 -24.20
N ILE A 235 -7.35 15.55 -24.35
CA ILE A 235 -6.42 16.44 -25.07
C ILE A 235 -6.40 16.22 -26.58
N ASP A 236 -6.90 15.08 -27.07
CA ASP A 236 -6.92 14.73 -28.50
C ASP A 236 -8.12 15.35 -29.24
N LYS A 237 -8.18 16.68 -29.26
CA LYS A 237 -9.29 17.45 -29.86
C LYS A 237 -9.47 17.19 -31.37
N ASN A 238 -8.41 16.80 -32.05
CA ASN A 238 -8.38 16.57 -33.50
C ASN A 238 -8.40 15.09 -33.89
N ASN A 239 -8.49 14.17 -32.93
CA ASN A 239 -8.46 12.72 -33.17
C ASN A 239 -7.17 12.25 -33.87
N GLU A 240 -6.04 12.84 -33.50
CA GLU A 240 -4.70 12.55 -34.04
C GLU A 240 -4.06 11.31 -33.40
N GLY A 241 -4.68 10.79 -32.32
CA GLY A 241 -4.20 9.64 -31.58
C GLY A 241 -3.21 9.99 -30.46
N VAL A 242 -2.56 8.97 -29.92
CA VAL A 242 -1.73 9.07 -28.70
C VAL A 242 -0.25 8.78 -28.93
N SER A 243 0.08 8.22 -30.09
CA SER A 243 1.44 7.77 -30.40
C SER A 243 2.39 8.96 -30.52
N GLY A 244 3.47 8.94 -29.72
CA GLY A 244 4.42 10.04 -29.62
C GLY A 244 4.05 11.13 -28.61
N LYS A 245 2.89 11.03 -27.93
CA LYS A 245 2.56 11.90 -26.80
C LYS A 245 3.41 11.53 -25.58
N LEU A 246 3.82 12.55 -24.83
CA LEU A 246 4.64 12.44 -23.64
C LEU A 246 3.78 12.56 -22.39
N PHE A 247 3.82 11.52 -21.55
CA PHE A 247 3.26 11.51 -20.21
C PHE A 247 4.38 11.55 -19.17
N VAL A 248 4.29 12.48 -18.22
CA VAL A 248 5.29 12.66 -17.15
C VAL A 248 4.63 12.56 -15.78
N THR A 249 5.22 11.76 -14.90
CA THR A 249 4.70 11.52 -13.54
C THR A 249 5.81 11.14 -12.56
N SER A 250 5.44 10.76 -11.35
CA SER A 250 6.34 10.45 -10.24
C SER A 250 5.93 9.20 -9.47
N GLY A 251 6.93 8.61 -8.81
CA GLY A 251 6.81 7.49 -7.88
C GLY A 251 6.80 6.12 -8.57
N LEU A 252 7.64 5.21 -8.07
CA LEU A 252 7.68 3.79 -8.45
C LEU A 252 7.40 2.84 -7.28
N GLY A 253 6.70 3.35 -6.26
CA GLY A 253 6.21 2.60 -5.10
C GLY A 253 5.15 1.55 -5.42
N GLY A 254 4.37 1.13 -4.42
CA GLY A 254 3.43 0.00 -4.52
C GLY A 254 2.42 0.13 -5.67
N MET A 255 1.65 1.21 -5.68
CA MET A 255 0.65 1.51 -6.71
C MET A 255 1.26 2.28 -7.90
N SER A 256 2.05 3.31 -7.61
CA SER A 256 2.63 4.20 -8.63
C SER A 256 3.64 3.50 -9.55
N GLY A 257 4.21 2.38 -9.10
CA GLY A 257 5.05 1.51 -9.92
C GLY A 257 4.36 0.92 -11.15
N ALA A 258 3.02 0.93 -11.22
CA ALA A 258 2.26 0.48 -12.39
C ALA A 258 2.24 1.49 -13.56
N GLN A 259 2.54 2.76 -13.30
CA GLN A 259 2.49 3.84 -14.30
C GLN A 259 3.39 3.60 -15.53
N PRO A 260 4.64 3.10 -15.40
CA PRO A 260 5.47 2.68 -16.53
C PRO A 260 4.76 1.72 -17.49
N LYS A 261 4.29 0.57 -16.98
CA LYS A 261 3.58 -0.45 -17.76
C LYS A 261 2.30 0.11 -18.39
N ALA A 262 1.55 0.89 -17.62
CA ALA A 262 0.32 1.50 -18.07
C ALA A 262 0.53 2.49 -19.21
N SER A 263 1.64 3.24 -19.19
CA SER A 263 2.03 4.19 -20.24
C SER A 263 2.32 3.46 -21.56
N VAL A 264 3.06 2.36 -21.50
CA VAL A 264 3.35 1.51 -22.67
C VAL A 264 2.06 0.93 -23.26
N ILE A 265 1.17 0.37 -22.41
CA ILE A 265 -0.12 -0.17 -22.86
C ILE A 265 -1.01 0.92 -23.47
N ALA A 266 -0.99 2.12 -22.89
CA ALA A 266 -1.72 3.27 -23.42
C ALA A 266 -1.11 3.83 -24.72
N GLY A 267 0.08 3.37 -25.14
CA GLY A 267 0.72 3.77 -26.39
C GLY A 267 1.43 5.12 -26.33
N VAL A 268 1.82 5.59 -25.14
CA VAL A 268 2.50 6.88 -24.93
C VAL A 268 3.96 6.69 -24.51
N VAL A 269 4.76 7.74 -24.65
CA VAL A 269 6.10 7.82 -24.04
C VAL A 269 5.89 8.20 -22.57
N GLY A 270 6.16 7.28 -21.65
CA GLY A 270 6.02 7.51 -20.22
C GLY A 270 7.35 7.86 -19.55
N VAL A 271 7.41 8.95 -18.80
CA VAL A 271 8.58 9.33 -17.97
C VAL A 271 8.17 9.37 -16.51
N ILE A 272 8.86 8.58 -15.67
CA ILE A 272 8.52 8.43 -14.26
C ILE A 272 9.74 8.74 -13.40
N ALA A 273 9.67 9.80 -12.59
CA ALA A 273 10.72 10.13 -11.64
C ALA A 273 10.56 9.36 -10.33
N GLU A 274 11.65 8.80 -9.82
CA GLU A 274 11.71 8.15 -8.50
C GLU A 274 13.10 8.34 -7.88
N ILE A 275 13.12 8.90 -6.66
CA ILE A 275 14.37 9.18 -5.95
C ILE A 275 14.93 7.94 -5.25
N ASN A 276 14.09 6.96 -4.91
CA ASN A 276 14.51 5.74 -4.22
C ASN A 276 15.08 4.71 -5.22
N PRO A 277 16.41 4.48 -5.24
CA PRO A 277 17.04 3.56 -6.20
C PRO A 277 16.53 2.12 -6.06
N LYS A 278 16.11 1.71 -4.86
CA LYS A 278 15.54 0.38 -4.62
C LYS A 278 14.21 0.22 -5.36
N ALA A 279 13.36 1.24 -5.37
CA ALA A 279 12.09 1.20 -6.08
C ALA A 279 12.31 1.15 -7.60
N VAL A 280 13.21 1.99 -8.14
CA VAL A 280 13.62 1.96 -9.55
C VAL A 280 14.12 0.58 -9.96
N GLN A 281 15.12 0.04 -9.25
CA GLN A 281 15.71 -1.27 -9.54
C GLN A 281 14.67 -2.39 -9.47
N THR A 282 13.76 -2.33 -8.50
CA THR A 282 12.69 -3.32 -8.38
C THR A 282 11.80 -3.30 -9.62
N ARG A 283 11.32 -2.12 -10.07
CA ARG A 283 10.44 -2.04 -11.25
C ARG A 283 11.16 -2.36 -12.56
N TYR A 284 12.43 -2.00 -12.68
CA TYR A 284 13.26 -2.38 -13.82
C TYR A 284 13.44 -3.89 -13.89
N SER A 285 13.82 -4.54 -12.79
CA SER A 285 13.99 -6.01 -12.73
C SER A 285 12.70 -6.80 -13.02
N GLN A 286 11.53 -6.19 -12.78
CA GLN A 286 10.22 -6.76 -13.09
C GLN A 286 9.82 -6.61 -14.57
N GLY A 287 10.59 -5.88 -15.38
CA GLY A 287 10.21 -5.51 -16.75
C GLY A 287 8.97 -4.60 -16.77
N TRP A 288 8.82 -3.75 -15.75
CA TRP A 288 7.76 -2.76 -15.67
C TRP A 288 8.24 -1.42 -16.21
N VAL A 289 9.51 -1.09 -15.97
CA VAL A 289 10.25 0.02 -16.58
C VAL A 289 11.14 -0.55 -17.69
N ASP A 290 11.18 0.10 -18.86
CA ASP A 290 11.99 -0.35 -19.99
C ASP A 290 13.43 0.17 -19.92
N GLU A 291 13.62 1.43 -19.51
CA GLU A 291 14.94 2.07 -19.45
C GLU A 291 15.08 2.97 -18.21
N VAL A 292 16.29 3.08 -17.66
CA VAL A 292 16.59 3.88 -16.46
C VAL A 292 17.67 4.90 -16.77
N TYR A 293 17.44 6.15 -16.37
CA TYR A 293 18.34 7.28 -16.55
C TYR A 293 18.63 7.97 -15.23
N THR A 294 19.88 8.42 -15.05
CA THR A 294 20.31 9.25 -13.90
C THR A 294 20.71 10.66 -14.32
N ASN A 295 20.94 10.88 -15.62
CA ASN A 295 21.25 12.17 -16.22
C ASN A 295 20.03 12.69 -17.00
N LEU A 296 19.61 13.93 -16.72
CA LEU A 296 18.44 14.55 -17.35
C LEU A 296 18.66 14.90 -18.83
N ASP A 297 19.87 15.32 -19.21
CA ASP A 297 20.17 15.68 -20.61
C ASP A 297 20.13 14.41 -21.50
N GLU A 298 20.68 13.30 -21.02
CA GLU A 298 20.58 11.99 -21.71
C GLU A 298 19.13 11.52 -21.83
N LEU A 299 18.35 11.67 -20.75
CA LEU A 299 16.93 11.33 -20.75
C LEU A 299 16.14 12.17 -21.77
N ILE A 300 16.41 13.48 -21.87
CA ILE A 300 15.76 14.38 -22.83
C ILE A 300 16.07 13.95 -24.28
N ILE A 301 17.33 13.61 -24.57
CA ILE A 301 17.71 13.07 -25.89
C ILE A 301 16.89 11.81 -26.20
N ARG A 302 16.75 10.90 -25.23
CA ARG A 302 15.96 9.67 -25.38
C ARG A 302 14.48 9.93 -25.59
N ILE A 303 13.90 10.87 -24.83
CA ILE A 303 12.50 11.28 -24.94
C ILE A 303 12.22 11.79 -26.35
N ASN A 304 13.04 12.71 -26.86
CA ASN A 304 12.86 13.28 -28.19
C ASN A 304 12.89 12.21 -29.30
N LYS A 305 13.79 11.22 -29.17
CA LYS A 305 13.85 10.07 -30.07
C LYS A 305 12.58 9.21 -29.98
N ALA A 306 12.11 8.89 -28.77
CA ALA A 306 10.87 8.12 -28.57
C ALA A 306 9.64 8.84 -29.17
N LYS A 307 9.52 10.15 -28.95
CA LYS A 307 8.42 10.95 -29.50
C LYS A 307 8.44 10.95 -31.03
N ALA A 308 9.61 11.20 -31.64
CA ALA A 308 9.78 11.22 -33.09
C ALA A 308 9.47 9.86 -33.74
N ASN A 309 9.89 8.77 -33.10
CA ASN A 309 9.65 7.41 -33.56
C ASN A 309 8.26 6.86 -33.16
N LYS A 310 7.47 7.64 -32.41
CA LYS A 310 6.16 7.23 -31.88
C LYS A 310 6.22 5.92 -31.07
N GLU A 311 7.29 5.77 -30.28
CA GLU A 311 7.52 4.60 -29.45
C GLU A 311 6.55 4.57 -28.26
N ALA A 312 6.09 3.37 -27.89
CA ALA A 312 5.47 3.11 -26.61
C ALA A 312 6.55 2.58 -25.66
N VAL A 313 7.09 3.45 -24.80
CA VAL A 313 8.25 3.14 -23.94
C VAL A 313 8.11 3.84 -22.60
N SER A 314 8.59 3.18 -21.55
CA SER A 314 8.66 3.72 -20.20
C SER A 314 10.09 3.99 -19.76
N LEU A 315 10.37 5.25 -19.43
CA LEU A 315 11.67 5.77 -19.06
C LEU A 315 11.63 6.20 -17.58
N ALA A 316 12.38 5.54 -16.71
CA ALA A 316 12.53 5.99 -15.33
C ALA A 316 13.65 7.00 -15.20
N TYR A 317 13.39 8.10 -14.49
CA TYR A 317 14.42 9.00 -14.00
C TYR A 317 14.71 8.69 -12.53
N GLN A 318 15.91 8.20 -12.23
CA GLN A 318 16.34 7.99 -10.85
C GLN A 318 16.82 9.31 -10.26
N GLY A 319 15.88 10.12 -9.79
CA GLY A 319 16.11 11.45 -9.21
C GLY A 319 14.82 12.07 -8.71
N ASN A 320 14.87 13.34 -8.30
CA ASN A 320 13.69 14.02 -7.80
C ASN A 320 12.78 14.47 -8.95
N VAL A 321 11.47 14.31 -8.81
CA VAL A 321 10.50 14.78 -9.82
C VAL A 321 10.57 16.29 -10.02
N VAL A 322 10.93 17.06 -8.98
CA VAL A 322 11.05 18.51 -9.10
C VAL A 322 12.21 18.90 -10.01
N ASP A 323 13.36 18.23 -9.93
CA ASP A 323 14.49 18.46 -10.84
C ASP A 323 14.08 18.19 -12.31
N LEU A 324 13.30 17.13 -12.53
CA LEU A 324 12.74 16.80 -13.85
C LEU A 324 11.79 17.89 -14.36
N TRP A 325 10.85 18.33 -13.54
CA TRP A 325 9.87 19.36 -13.91
C TRP A 325 10.55 20.70 -14.19
N GLU A 326 11.46 21.14 -13.32
CA GLU A 326 12.21 22.38 -13.49
C GLU A 326 13.03 22.35 -14.78
N LYS A 327 13.74 21.25 -15.05
CA LYS A 327 14.52 21.07 -16.27
C LYS A 327 13.64 21.11 -17.53
N PHE A 328 12.49 20.45 -17.53
CA PHE A 328 11.55 20.50 -18.67
C PHE A 328 11.00 21.90 -18.89
N ALA A 329 10.71 22.62 -17.80
CA ALA A 329 10.20 23.97 -17.88
C ALA A 329 11.27 24.98 -18.35
N GLU A 330 12.54 24.78 -17.98
CA GLU A 330 13.71 25.55 -18.45
C GLU A 330 14.00 25.32 -19.93
N ASP A 331 14.12 24.06 -20.34
CA ASP A 331 14.46 23.67 -21.72
C ASP A 331 13.28 23.82 -22.70
N GLY A 332 12.07 24.07 -22.19
CA GLY A 332 10.88 24.23 -23.00
C GLY A 332 10.41 22.92 -23.64
N ILE A 333 10.58 21.79 -22.94
CA ILE A 333 10.12 20.48 -23.40
C ILE A 333 8.59 20.45 -23.46
N GLN A 334 8.04 20.08 -24.62
CA GLN A 334 6.60 19.90 -24.76
C GLN A 334 6.15 18.60 -24.08
N VAL A 335 5.39 18.76 -22.99
CA VAL A 335 4.73 17.67 -22.27
C VAL A 335 3.24 17.70 -22.58
N ASP A 336 2.69 16.57 -22.99
CA ASP A 336 1.27 16.48 -23.37
C ASP A 336 0.39 16.25 -22.13
N MET A 337 0.82 15.35 -21.24
CA MET A 337 0.11 14.99 -20.02
C MET A 337 1.06 14.96 -18.83
N GLY A 338 0.68 15.58 -17.72
CA GLY A 338 1.41 15.58 -16.46
C GLY A 338 0.57 15.08 -15.30
N SER A 339 1.19 14.39 -14.36
CA SER A 339 0.55 13.96 -13.10
C SER A 339 1.60 13.87 -11.98
N ASP A 340 1.15 13.57 -10.77
CA ASP A 340 2.00 13.17 -9.65
C ASP A 340 1.38 11.99 -8.90
N GLN A 341 2.19 11.01 -8.50
CA GLN A 341 1.74 9.88 -7.66
C GLN A 341 2.69 9.61 -6.49
N THR A 342 3.39 10.64 -6.01
CA THR A 342 4.06 10.61 -4.70
C THR A 342 3.03 10.45 -3.58
N SER A 343 3.42 10.09 -2.36
CA SER A 343 2.47 9.72 -1.28
C SER A 343 2.11 10.90 -0.36
N LEU A 344 1.42 11.91 -0.91
CA LEU A 344 1.06 13.16 -0.22
C LEU A 344 -0.06 13.02 0.81
N HIS A 345 -0.67 11.85 0.93
CA HIS A 345 -1.50 11.50 2.09
C HIS A 345 -0.68 11.33 3.38
N ASN A 346 0.66 11.22 3.29
CA ASN A 346 1.58 11.16 4.43
C ASN A 346 2.94 11.83 4.09
N PRO A 347 2.95 13.15 3.83
CA PRO A 347 4.10 13.82 3.21
C PRO A 347 5.33 13.89 4.14
N PHE A 348 5.14 13.86 5.46
CA PHE A 348 6.22 14.06 6.44
C PHE A 348 6.80 12.78 7.03
N ALA A 349 6.27 11.61 6.65
CA ALA A 349 6.78 10.32 7.11
C ALA A 349 7.13 9.41 5.91
N GLY A 350 7.86 9.99 4.96
CA GLY A 350 8.47 9.27 3.83
C GLY A 350 7.58 9.15 2.60
N GLY A 351 6.48 9.90 2.54
CA GLY A 351 5.61 9.95 1.38
C GLY A 351 6.10 10.89 0.27
N TYR A 352 6.83 11.94 0.62
CA TYR A 352 7.44 12.90 -0.31
C TYR A 352 8.86 13.25 0.11
N TYR A 353 9.76 13.40 -0.85
CA TYR A 353 11.17 13.68 -0.61
C TYR A 353 11.50 15.04 -1.22
N PRO A 354 11.96 16.02 -0.42
CA PRO A 354 12.21 17.36 -0.91
C PRO A 354 13.39 17.40 -1.89
N VAL A 355 13.27 18.23 -2.91
CA VAL A 355 14.35 18.50 -3.86
C VAL A 355 15.57 19.14 -3.19
N GLY A 356 16.76 18.86 -3.71
CA GLY A 356 18.03 19.34 -3.15
C GLY A 356 18.57 18.52 -1.98
N LEU A 357 17.85 17.48 -1.53
CA LEU A 357 18.35 16.48 -0.59
C LEU A 357 18.42 15.11 -1.27
N SER A 358 19.43 14.31 -0.90
CA SER A 358 19.47 12.91 -1.28
C SER A 358 18.36 12.11 -0.58
N PHE A 359 18.05 10.92 -1.10
CA PHE A 359 17.08 10.01 -0.45
C PHE A 359 17.49 9.64 0.99
N GLU A 360 18.78 9.37 1.21
CA GLU A 360 19.29 8.99 2.53
C GLU A 360 19.33 10.18 3.50
N ASP A 361 19.73 11.37 3.04
CA ASP A 361 19.70 12.58 3.87
C ASP A 361 18.27 12.94 4.26
N SER A 362 17.32 12.78 3.33
CA SER A 362 15.90 12.97 3.59
C SER A 362 15.37 12.00 4.66
N LYS A 363 15.75 10.72 4.59
CA LYS A 363 15.38 9.72 5.62
C LYS A 363 15.94 10.07 6.99
N LYS A 364 17.20 10.51 7.03
CA LYS A 364 17.85 10.94 8.27
C LYS A 364 17.13 12.16 8.87
N MET A 365 16.97 13.23 8.07
CA MET A 365 16.32 14.48 8.50
C MET A 365 14.87 14.26 8.95
N MET A 366 14.13 13.38 8.28
CA MET A 366 12.76 13.03 8.66
C MET A 366 12.67 12.47 10.09
N SER A 367 13.71 11.76 10.54
CA SER A 367 13.76 11.20 11.90
C SER A 367 14.40 12.13 12.93
N GLU A 368 15.46 12.84 12.55
CA GLU A 368 16.27 13.65 13.47
C GLU A 368 15.75 15.09 13.59
N GLU A 369 15.18 15.64 12.52
CA GLU A 369 14.78 17.05 12.39
C GLU A 369 13.41 17.19 11.68
N PRO A 370 12.32 16.59 12.22
CA PRO A 370 11.04 16.47 11.53
C PRO A 370 10.40 17.81 11.13
N GLU A 371 10.57 18.87 11.93
CA GLU A 371 10.05 20.20 11.60
C GLU A 371 10.82 20.83 10.43
N LEU A 372 12.14 20.65 10.37
CA LEU A 372 12.94 21.11 9.23
C LEU A 372 12.60 20.31 7.97
N PHE A 373 12.42 18.99 8.10
CA PHE A 373 11.98 18.14 7.00
C PHE A 373 10.66 18.64 6.41
N LYS A 374 9.67 18.93 7.27
CA LYS A 374 8.38 19.49 6.86
C LYS A 374 8.52 20.82 6.11
N GLN A 375 9.37 21.73 6.60
CA GLN A 375 9.65 23.00 5.91
C GLN A 375 10.22 22.77 4.51
N LYS A 376 11.17 21.83 4.38
CA LYS A 376 11.79 21.47 3.09
C LYS A 376 10.80 20.81 2.12
N VAL A 377 9.91 19.95 2.62
CA VAL A 377 8.82 19.38 1.81
C VAL A 377 7.94 20.49 1.22
N TYR A 378 7.53 21.45 2.04
CA TYR A 378 6.70 22.57 1.56
C TYR A 378 7.43 23.49 0.59
N GLU A 379 8.73 23.75 0.80
CA GLU A 379 9.58 24.45 -0.17
C GLU A 379 9.61 23.75 -1.53
N SER A 380 9.81 22.43 -1.52
CA SER A 380 9.85 21.60 -2.71
C SER A 380 8.50 21.55 -3.45
N LEU A 381 7.37 21.45 -2.73
CA LEU A 381 6.03 21.48 -3.35
C LEU A 381 5.76 22.79 -4.08
N ARG A 382 6.15 23.94 -3.50
CA ARG A 382 6.01 25.24 -4.17
C ARG A 382 6.81 25.29 -5.47
N ARG A 383 8.04 24.76 -5.46
CA ARG A 383 8.89 24.67 -6.66
C ARG A 383 8.30 23.75 -7.72
N GLN A 384 7.81 22.58 -7.31
CA GLN A 384 7.14 21.63 -8.21
C GLN A 384 5.94 22.26 -8.92
N VAL A 385 5.06 22.93 -8.17
CA VAL A 385 3.89 23.62 -8.74
C VAL A 385 4.30 24.75 -9.66
N ALA A 386 5.33 25.55 -9.32
CA ALA A 386 5.80 26.63 -10.18
C ALA A 386 6.28 26.11 -11.56
N ALA A 387 7.02 25.00 -11.58
CA ALA A 387 7.45 24.36 -12.82
C ALA A 387 6.27 23.77 -13.63
N ILE A 388 5.30 23.13 -12.95
CA ILE A 388 4.06 22.64 -13.57
C ILE A 388 3.26 23.80 -14.16
N ASN A 389 3.11 24.93 -13.46
CA ASN A 389 2.41 26.11 -13.95
C ASN A 389 3.06 26.67 -15.22
N LYS A 390 4.40 26.69 -15.29
CA LYS A 390 5.13 27.09 -16.49
C LYS A 390 4.85 26.17 -17.68
N LEU A 391 4.74 24.86 -17.47
CA LEU A 391 4.43 23.89 -18.53
C LEU A 391 2.95 23.88 -18.93
N THR A 392 2.02 24.02 -17.98
CA THR A 392 0.59 24.14 -18.25
C THR A 392 0.24 25.43 -18.99
N SER A 393 1.01 26.51 -18.79
CA SER A 393 0.91 27.73 -19.63
C SER A 393 1.26 27.50 -21.11
N LYS A 394 1.85 26.33 -21.43
CA LYS A 394 2.18 25.85 -22.78
C LYS A 394 1.37 24.60 -23.16
N ASP A 395 0.11 24.56 -22.75
CA ASP A 395 -0.89 23.55 -23.10
C ASP A 395 -0.67 22.12 -22.55
N MET A 396 0.21 21.93 -21.56
CA MET A 396 0.26 20.65 -20.83
C MET A 396 -1.04 20.42 -20.05
N TYR A 397 -1.65 19.25 -20.18
CA TYR A 397 -2.77 18.84 -19.34
C TYR A 397 -2.26 18.16 -18.06
N PHE A 398 -2.33 18.86 -16.93
CA PHE A 398 -2.00 18.31 -15.62
C PHE A 398 -3.25 17.83 -14.88
N PHE A 399 -3.17 16.68 -14.21
CA PHE A 399 -4.24 16.18 -13.35
C PHE A 399 -3.69 15.58 -12.04
N ASP A 400 -4.41 15.80 -10.94
CA ASP A 400 -4.10 15.17 -9.64
C ASP A 400 -4.56 13.70 -9.65
N TYR A 401 -3.71 12.80 -9.16
CA TYR A 401 -3.98 11.35 -9.16
C TYR A 401 -4.68 10.86 -7.89
N GLY A 402 -5.33 11.76 -7.13
CA GLY A 402 -5.98 11.45 -5.87
C GLY A 402 -4.98 11.13 -4.75
N ASN A 403 -3.75 11.62 -4.85
CA ASN A 403 -2.69 11.40 -3.88
C ASN A 403 -2.57 12.52 -2.84
N ALA A 404 -3.44 13.53 -2.91
CA ALA A 404 -3.43 14.78 -2.13
C ALA A 404 -2.32 15.77 -2.52
N PHE A 405 -1.76 15.67 -3.73
CA PHE A 405 -0.71 16.58 -4.19
C PHE A 405 -1.17 18.04 -4.21
N LEU A 406 -2.29 18.35 -4.87
CA LEU A 406 -2.80 19.72 -4.91
C LEU A 406 -3.24 20.19 -3.51
N LEU A 407 -3.86 19.33 -2.71
CA LEU A 407 -4.29 19.67 -1.34
C LEU A 407 -3.10 20.09 -0.46
N GLU A 408 -2.04 19.27 -0.41
CA GLU A 408 -0.85 19.58 0.40
C GLU A 408 -0.03 20.73 -0.20
N SER A 409 0.00 20.87 -1.53
CA SER A 409 0.62 22.03 -2.17
C SER A 409 -0.10 23.33 -1.80
N GLY A 410 -1.43 23.31 -1.71
CA GLY A 410 -2.23 24.44 -1.24
C GLY A 410 -1.92 24.79 0.22
N ARG A 411 -1.78 23.78 1.09
CA ARG A 411 -1.33 23.97 2.48
C ARG A 411 0.09 24.52 2.57
N ALA A 412 0.96 24.18 1.61
CA ALA A 412 2.31 24.72 1.49
C ALA A 412 2.35 26.15 0.92
N GLY A 413 1.22 26.72 0.52
CA GLY A 413 1.13 28.05 -0.11
C GLY A 413 1.62 28.08 -1.56
N ALA A 414 1.50 26.97 -2.29
CA ALA A 414 1.79 26.92 -3.71
C ALA A 414 0.64 27.55 -4.53
N ASP A 415 0.98 28.10 -5.69
CA ASP A 415 0.04 28.75 -6.60
C ASP A 415 -0.77 27.72 -7.41
N ILE A 416 -1.79 27.13 -6.77
CA ILE A 416 -2.64 26.07 -7.36
C ILE A 416 -4.04 26.53 -7.73
N MET A 417 -4.39 27.78 -7.42
CA MET A 417 -5.71 28.35 -7.65
C MET A 417 -5.59 29.52 -8.61
N LYS A 418 -6.59 29.71 -9.47
CA LYS A 418 -6.74 30.93 -10.24
C LYS A 418 -7.14 32.10 -9.33
N PRO A 419 -7.00 33.36 -9.80
CA PRO A 419 -7.42 34.54 -9.03
C PRO A 419 -8.88 34.54 -8.57
N ASN A 420 -9.76 33.79 -9.24
CA ASN A 420 -11.17 33.65 -8.90
C ASN A 420 -11.47 32.52 -7.89
N GLY A 421 -10.44 31.79 -7.43
CA GLY A 421 -10.60 30.69 -6.49
C GLY A 421 -11.03 29.37 -7.12
N ASP A 422 -10.92 29.24 -8.45
CA ASP A 422 -11.06 27.96 -9.19
C ASP A 422 -9.73 27.22 -9.37
#